data_AF-A0A952ITQ7-F1
#
_entry.id   AF-A0A952ITQ7-F1
#
_cell.length_a   1.000
_cell.length_b   1.000
_cell.length_c   1.000
_cell.angle_alpha   90.00
_cell.angle_beta   90.00
_cell.angle_gamma   90.00
#
_symmetry.space_group_name_H-M   'P 1'
#
loop_
_entity.id
_entity.type
_entity.pdbx_description
1 polymer ?
#
loop_
_entity_poly.entity_id
_entity_poly.type
_entity_poly.pdbx_seq_one_letter_code
_entity_poly.pdbx_strand_id
1 'polypeptide(L)'
;MQKARIRTGWKNKQRQVSVSEFANATSAICWRMALNAAKNLHEQDFVYDNDDQRLGVIREYLYFFIHCADRLSYASLSQEAREEFINTLSVDCRRHYIQNAREITGRQVDAENYTEELNQTAGGLAGLSFPDEGPGYDMYRMLGSRILDIMGESQTNKWVIDQVMDIDGPNAFDIFSKSFLKLKRSSGL
;
A
#
# COMPACT_ATOMS: atom_id res chain seq x y z
N MET A 1 7.16 -10.99 -10.87
CA MET A 1 7.77 -9.67 -10.56
C MET A 1 9.04 -9.36 -11.36
N GLN A 2 8.92 -8.55 -12.43
CA GLN A 2 10.07 -7.77 -12.91
C GLN A 2 10.61 -6.87 -11.78
N LYS A 3 11.94 -6.88 -11.56
CA LYS A 3 12.60 -6.01 -10.58
C LYS A 3 12.57 -4.55 -11.05
N ALA A 4 11.46 -3.86 -10.83
CA ALA A 4 11.41 -2.41 -10.93
C ALA A 4 12.37 -1.83 -9.88
N ARG A 5 13.47 -1.18 -10.31
CA ARG A 5 14.42 -0.55 -9.40
C ARG A 5 13.75 0.62 -8.67
N ILE A 6 13.41 0.39 -7.40
CA ILE A 6 12.90 1.42 -6.50
C ILE A 6 14.09 2.32 -6.11
N ARG A 7 14.06 3.58 -6.53
CA ARG A 7 15.04 4.58 -6.05
C ARG A 7 14.81 4.79 -4.55
N THR A 8 15.72 4.25 -3.75
CA THR A 8 15.67 4.27 -2.30
C THR A 8 16.89 5.04 -1.78
N GLY A 9 16.70 6.32 -1.46
CA GLY A 9 17.73 7.17 -0.86
C GLY A 9 17.74 8.62 -1.36
N TRP A 10 18.01 9.53 -0.43
CA TRP A 10 18.11 10.97 -0.68
C TRP A 10 19.38 11.32 -1.47
N LYS A 11 19.27 12.28 -2.41
CA LYS A 11 20.41 12.75 -3.22
C LYS A 11 21.47 13.46 -2.37
N ASN A 12 21.05 14.25 -1.39
CA ASN A 12 21.94 14.98 -0.49
C ASN A 12 21.80 14.39 0.93
N LYS A 13 22.80 13.62 1.36
CA LYS A 13 22.79 12.95 2.67
C LYS A 13 23.06 13.89 3.85
N GLN A 14 23.51 15.12 3.60
CA GLN A 14 23.78 16.12 4.65
C GLN A 14 22.56 16.98 4.95
N ARG A 15 21.52 16.95 4.10
CA ARG A 15 20.30 17.72 4.27
C ARG A 15 19.37 16.99 5.24
N GLN A 16 18.84 17.71 6.23
CA GLN A 16 17.72 17.21 7.03
C GLN A 16 16.46 17.09 6.16
N VAL A 17 15.85 15.92 6.22
CA VAL A 17 14.62 15.59 5.50
C VAL A 17 13.45 15.85 6.44
N SER A 18 12.45 16.59 5.99
CA SER A 18 11.24 16.78 6.80
C SER A 18 10.37 15.53 6.83
N VAL A 19 9.51 15.42 7.85
CA VAL A 19 8.53 14.34 7.96
C VAL A 19 7.63 14.29 6.72
N SER A 20 7.15 15.44 6.28
CA SER A 20 6.38 15.58 5.02
C SER A 20 7.15 15.11 3.78
N GLU A 21 8.46 15.41 3.64
CA GLU A 21 9.27 14.88 2.54
C GLU A 21 9.38 13.36 2.59
N PHE A 22 9.59 12.80 3.79
CA PHE A 22 9.63 11.37 4.02
C PHE A 22 8.29 10.68 3.67
N ALA A 23 7.16 11.29 4.03
CA ALA A 23 5.83 10.83 3.67
C ALA A 23 5.62 10.78 2.15
N ASN A 24 5.96 11.87 1.44
CA ASN A 24 5.83 11.94 -0.03
C ASN A 24 6.76 10.97 -0.77
N ALA A 25 7.94 10.70 -0.23
CA ALA A 25 8.81 9.67 -0.79
C ALA A 25 8.26 8.26 -0.52
N THR A 26 7.59 8.06 0.62
CA THR A 26 6.94 6.79 0.97
C THR A 26 5.69 6.55 0.13
N SER A 27 4.85 7.57 -0.13
CA SER A 27 3.65 7.45 -0.99
C SER A 27 4.00 6.98 -2.41
N ALA A 28 5.09 7.50 -2.98
CA ALA A 28 5.60 7.08 -4.28
C ALA A 28 6.07 5.61 -4.29
N ILE A 29 6.55 5.09 -3.16
CA ILE A 29 6.86 3.66 -2.99
C ILE A 29 5.55 2.86 -2.92
N CYS A 30 4.61 3.25 -2.06
CA CYS A 30 3.31 2.60 -1.91
C CYS A 30 2.58 2.49 -3.26
N TRP A 31 2.50 3.59 -4.02
CA TRP A 31 1.88 3.62 -5.34
C TRP A 31 2.50 2.61 -6.30
N ARG A 32 3.83 2.60 -6.42
CA ARG A 32 4.53 1.66 -7.31
C ARG A 32 4.34 0.21 -6.86
N MET A 33 4.34 -0.05 -5.56
CA MET A 33 4.12 -1.39 -5.03
C MET A 33 2.70 -1.88 -5.31
N ALA A 34 1.68 -1.05 -5.08
CA ALA A 34 0.29 -1.37 -5.36
C ALA A 34 0.05 -1.61 -6.87
N LEU A 35 0.61 -0.76 -7.73
CA LEU A 35 0.53 -0.94 -9.18
C LEU A 35 1.20 -2.24 -9.63
N ASN A 36 2.37 -2.58 -9.06
CA ASN A 36 3.06 -3.82 -9.37
C ASN A 36 2.28 -5.05 -8.89
N ALA A 37 1.63 -4.98 -7.73
CA ALA A 37 0.82 -6.08 -7.22
C ALA A 37 -0.39 -6.36 -8.13
N ALA A 38 -1.11 -5.31 -8.55
CA ALA A 38 -2.22 -5.46 -9.51
C ALA A 38 -1.75 -6.01 -10.87
N LYS A 39 -0.58 -5.59 -11.35
CA LYS A 39 0.03 -6.17 -12.56
C LYS A 39 0.41 -7.63 -12.37
N ASN A 40 0.97 -7.98 -11.21
CA ASN A 40 1.40 -9.35 -10.91
C ASN A 40 0.21 -10.31 -10.92
N LEU A 41 -0.94 -9.94 -10.36
CA LEU A 41 -2.15 -10.77 -10.44
C LEU A 41 -2.55 -11.05 -11.90
N HIS A 42 -2.50 -10.04 -12.77
CA HIS A 42 -2.73 -10.25 -14.20
C HIS A 42 -1.67 -11.15 -14.87
N GLU A 43 -0.40 -11.02 -14.48
CA GLU A 43 0.70 -11.90 -14.92
C GLU A 43 0.55 -13.35 -14.40
N GLN A 44 -0.23 -13.57 -13.34
CA GLN A 44 -0.57 -14.89 -12.79
C GLN A 44 -1.95 -15.39 -13.30
N ASP A 45 -2.40 -14.89 -14.45
CA ASP A 45 -3.65 -15.26 -15.14
C ASP A 45 -4.96 -14.96 -14.37
N PHE A 46 -4.90 -14.19 -13.26
CA PHE A 46 -6.10 -13.64 -12.65
C PHE A 46 -6.72 -12.57 -13.56
N VAL A 47 -8.05 -12.53 -13.60
CA VAL A 47 -8.79 -11.73 -14.59
C VAL A 47 -9.47 -10.56 -13.90
N TYR A 48 -9.26 -9.37 -14.43
CA TYR A 48 -10.08 -8.20 -14.13
C TYR A 48 -11.16 -8.08 -15.20
N ASP A 49 -12.43 -8.02 -14.79
CA ASP A 49 -13.56 -7.81 -15.69
C ASP A 49 -13.60 -6.38 -16.24
N ASN A 50 -13.06 -5.43 -15.49
CA ASN A 50 -13.02 -4.01 -15.83
C ASN A 50 -11.91 -3.27 -15.07
N ASP A 51 -11.66 -2.01 -15.46
CA ASP A 51 -10.67 -1.17 -14.81
C ASP A 51 -11.03 -0.81 -13.35
N ASP A 52 -12.31 -0.85 -12.95
CA ASP A 52 -12.71 -0.61 -11.55
C ASP A 52 -12.20 -1.71 -10.63
N GLN A 53 -12.22 -2.97 -11.05
CA GLN A 53 -11.64 -4.06 -10.26
C GLN A 53 -10.13 -3.87 -10.09
N ARG A 54 -9.42 -3.51 -11.17
CA ARG A 54 -7.98 -3.25 -11.11
C ARG A 54 -7.66 -2.08 -10.18
N LEU A 55 -8.43 -0.98 -10.26
CA LEU A 55 -8.30 0.16 -9.36
C LEU A 55 -8.63 -0.23 -7.92
N GLY A 56 -9.67 -1.02 -7.69
CA GLY A 56 -10.03 -1.55 -6.38
C GLY A 56 -8.87 -2.33 -5.74
N VAL A 57 -8.22 -3.22 -6.49
CA VAL A 57 -7.03 -3.95 -5.98
C VAL A 57 -5.89 -2.99 -5.62
N ILE A 58 -5.61 -2.01 -6.47
CA ILE A 58 -4.59 -0.98 -6.17
C ILE A 58 -4.93 -0.25 -4.87
N ARG A 59 -6.20 0.13 -4.69
CA ARG A 59 -6.69 0.80 -3.47
C ARG A 59 -6.46 -0.05 -2.22
N GLU A 60 -6.82 -1.33 -2.25
CA GLU A 60 -6.64 -2.22 -1.09
C GLU A 60 -5.16 -2.38 -0.71
N TYR A 61 -4.26 -2.48 -1.69
CA TYR A 61 -2.83 -2.48 -1.42
C TYR A 61 -2.34 -1.14 -0.85
N LEU A 62 -2.85 0.00 -1.31
CA LEU A 62 -2.51 1.31 -0.73
C LEU A 62 -2.92 1.38 0.74
N TYR A 63 -4.13 0.94 1.09
CA TYR A 63 -4.62 0.90 2.47
C TYR A 63 -3.73 0.01 3.35
N PHE A 64 -3.40 -1.17 2.84
CA PHE A 64 -2.48 -2.10 3.50
C PHE A 64 -1.10 -1.49 3.75
N PHE A 65 -0.49 -0.84 2.75
CA PHE A 65 0.84 -0.23 2.93
C PHE A 65 0.82 0.99 3.85
N ILE A 66 -0.24 1.80 3.83
CA ILE A 66 -0.40 2.92 4.78
C ILE A 66 -0.42 2.38 6.22
N HIS A 67 -1.20 1.33 6.48
CA HIS A 67 -1.22 0.69 7.79
C HIS A 67 0.15 0.08 8.16
N CYS A 68 0.82 -0.59 7.22
CA CYS A 68 2.17 -1.12 7.47
C CYS A 68 3.17 -0.01 7.79
N ALA A 69 3.10 1.14 7.10
CA ALA A 69 3.96 2.30 7.38
C ALA A 69 3.71 2.85 8.80
N ASP A 70 2.45 2.86 9.23
CA ASP A 70 2.02 3.27 10.57
C ASP A 70 2.59 2.37 11.68
N ARG A 71 2.60 1.04 11.44
CA ARG A 71 3.22 0.06 12.34
C ARG A 71 4.74 0.18 12.39
N LEU A 72 5.39 0.29 11.23
CA LEU A 72 6.85 0.44 11.15
C LEU A 72 7.38 1.75 11.72
N SER A 73 6.55 2.81 11.74
CA SER A 73 6.91 4.10 12.32
C SER A 73 6.62 4.20 13.83
N TYR A 74 5.74 3.36 14.37
CA TYR A 74 5.29 3.43 15.76
C TYR A 74 6.42 3.52 16.79
N ALA A 75 7.41 2.64 16.69
CA ALA A 75 8.51 2.59 17.65
C ALA A 75 9.60 3.65 17.41
N SER A 76 9.55 4.40 16.31
CA SER A 76 10.72 5.13 15.81
C SER A 76 10.47 6.58 15.37
N LEU A 77 9.22 7.05 15.42
CA LEU A 77 8.87 8.47 15.32
C LEU A 77 8.20 8.88 16.64
N SER A 78 8.30 10.17 17.01
CA SER A 78 7.45 10.69 18.09
C SER A 78 5.98 10.62 17.67
N GLN A 79 5.06 10.73 18.62
CA GLN A 79 3.63 10.73 18.32
C GLN A 79 3.27 11.82 17.30
N GLU A 80 3.78 13.04 17.50
CA GLU A 80 3.50 14.19 16.63
C GLU A 80 4.07 13.97 15.22
N ALA A 81 5.31 13.47 15.13
CA ALA A 81 5.95 13.17 13.85
C ALA A 81 5.26 12.02 13.11
N ARG A 82 4.76 11.00 13.85
CA ARG A 82 3.99 9.89 13.29
C ARG A 82 2.63 10.35 12.77
N GLU A 83 1.94 11.21 13.52
CA GLU A 83 0.67 11.81 13.09
C GLU A 83 0.84 12.65 11.83
N GLU A 84 1.85 13.52 11.77
CA GLU A 84 2.18 14.27 10.54
C GLU A 84 2.49 13.30 9.38
N PHE A 85 3.35 12.31 9.62
CA PHE A 85 3.76 11.33 8.62
C PHE A 85 2.57 10.60 7.99
N ILE A 86 1.68 10.05 8.80
CA ILE A 86 0.54 9.24 8.33
C ILE A 86 -0.52 10.10 7.66
N ASN A 87 -0.78 11.31 8.16
CA ASN A 87 -1.70 12.23 7.51
C ASN A 87 -1.19 12.62 6.12
N THR A 88 0.08 13.03 6.00
CA THR A 88 0.67 13.39 4.72
C THR A 88 0.72 12.20 3.75
N LEU A 89 1.12 11.02 4.24
CA LEU A 89 1.17 9.80 3.43
C LEU A 89 -0.21 9.43 2.88
N SER A 90 -1.24 9.47 3.73
CA SER A 90 -2.61 9.11 3.36
C SER A 90 -3.19 10.07 2.31
N VAL A 91 -2.97 11.38 2.50
CA VAL A 91 -3.41 12.42 1.56
C VAL A 91 -2.72 12.27 0.21
N ASP A 92 -1.42 12.00 0.18
CA ASP A 92 -0.68 11.90 -1.07
C ASP A 92 -0.98 10.58 -1.82
N CYS A 93 -1.15 9.46 -1.11
CA CYS A 93 -1.64 8.21 -1.69
C CYS A 93 -3.04 8.38 -2.29
N ARG A 94 -3.96 9.06 -1.59
CA ARG A 94 -5.29 9.40 -2.12
C ARG A 94 -5.19 10.23 -3.40
N ARG A 95 -4.33 11.25 -3.41
CA ARG A 95 -4.09 12.10 -4.59
C ARG A 95 -3.63 11.27 -5.79
N HIS A 96 -2.65 10.38 -5.59
CA HIS A 96 -2.19 9.46 -6.63
C HIS A 96 -3.32 8.58 -7.17
N TYR A 97 -4.11 7.98 -6.28
CA TYR A 97 -5.22 7.12 -6.65
C TYR A 97 -6.27 7.88 -7.48
N ILE A 98 -6.79 9.00 -6.96
CA ILE A 98 -7.85 9.78 -7.62
C ILE A 98 -7.40 10.27 -9.00
N GLN A 99 -6.16 10.77 -9.12
CA GLN A 99 -5.64 11.23 -10.40
C GLN A 99 -5.62 10.09 -11.43
N ASN A 100 -5.06 8.92 -11.08
CA ASN A 100 -4.96 7.80 -12.00
C ASN A 100 -6.34 7.18 -12.31
N ALA A 101 -7.22 7.08 -11.32
CA ALA A 101 -8.58 6.60 -11.52
C ALA A 101 -9.34 7.49 -12.51
N ARG A 102 -9.19 8.81 -12.41
CA ARG A 102 -9.77 9.77 -13.35
C ARG A 102 -9.17 9.64 -14.75
N GLU A 103 -7.86 9.45 -14.86
CA GLU A 103 -7.17 9.26 -16.15
C GLU A 103 -7.62 7.97 -16.85
N ILE A 104 -7.85 6.89 -16.10
CA ILE A 104 -8.23 5.57 -16.65
C ILE A 104 -9.72 5.52 -16.99
N THR A 105 -10.58 5.97 -16.08
CA THR A 105 -12.03 5.76 -16.18
C THR A 105 -12.81 6.98 -16.67
N GLY A 106 -12.18 8.16 -16.70
CA GLY A 106 -12.84 9.43 -16.96
C GLY A 106 -13.78 9.92 -15.84
N ARG A 107 -13.99 9.12 -14.79
CA ARG A 107 -14.91 9.44 -13.69
C ARG A 107 -14.23 10.21 -12.57
N GLN A 108 -15.02 11.01 -11.86
CA GLN A 108 -14.58 11.62 -10.60
C GLN A 108 -14.65 10.57 -9.49
N VAL A 109 -13.59 10.48 -8.70
CA VAL A 109 -13.57 9.69 -7.47
C VAL A 109 -13.81 10.65 -6.30
N ASP A 110 -14.74 10.28 -5.43
CA ASP A 110 -15.02 11.03 -4.21
C ASP A 110 -13.87 10.85 -3.20
N ALA A 111 -13.19 11.96 -2.87
CA ALA A 111 -12.07 11.96 -1.95
C ALA A 111 -12.49 11.69 -0.50
N GLU A 112 -13.71 12.07 -0.11
CA GLU A 112 -14.25 11.84 1.23
C GLU A 112 -14.55 10.35 1.39
N ASN A 113 -15.28 9.76 0.44
CA ASN A 113 -15.56 8.33 0.43
C ASN A 113 -14.27 7.48 0.45
N TYR A 114 -13.24 7.84 -0.35
CA TYR A 114 -11.94 7.14 -0.28
C TYR A 114 -11.30 7.19 1.11
N THR A 115 -11.43 8.33 1.80
CA THR A 115 -10.83 8.53 3.13
C THR A 115 -11.61 7.75 4.18
N GLU A 116 -12.94 7.69 4.05
CA GLU A 116 -13.78 6.87 4.90
C GLU A 116 -13.46 5.38 4.75
N GLU A 117 -13.36 4.88 3.52
CA GLU A 117 -12.95 3.50 3.22
C GLU A 117 -11.55 3.17 3.77
N LEU A 118 -10.59 4.10 3.66
CA LEU A 118 -9.26 3.97 4.27
C LEU A 118 -9.35 3.82 5.79
N ASN A 119 -10.11 4.69 6.46
CA ASN A 119 -10.24 4.68 7.91
C ASN A 119 -10.94 3.40 8.41
N GLN A 120 -12.00 2.98 7.74
CA GLN A 120 -12.70 1.72 8.03
C GLN A 120 -11.75 0.52 7.89
N THR A 121 -10.97 0.47 6.80
CA THR A 121 -10.00 -0.61 6.55
C THR A 121 -8.88 -0.59 7.59
N ALA A 122 -8.33 0.59 7.91
CA ALA A 122 -7.31 0.74 8.92
C ALA A 122 -7.80 0.31 10.31
N GLY A 123 -9.06 0.59 10.65
CA GLY A 123 -9.70 0.10 11.87
C GLY A 123 -9.79 -1.42 11.93
N GLY A 124 -10.13 -2.07 10.82
CA GLY A 124 -10.11 -3.54 10.71
C GLY A 124 -8.72 -4.14 10.89
N LEU A 125 -7.68 -3.50 10.35
CA LEU A 125 -6.28 -3.93 10.49
C LEU A 125 -5.70 -3.65 11.89
N ALA A 126 -6.25 -2.69 12.64
CA ALA A 126 -5.70 -2.25 13.92
C ALA A 126 -5.67 -3.36 15.00
N GLY A 127 -6.63 -4.29 14.95
CA GLY A 127 -6.71 -5.42 15.88
C GLY A 127 -5.95 -6.67 15.44
N LEU A 128 -5.36 -6.66 14.24
CA LEU A 128 -4.67 -7.82 13.66
C LEU A 128 -3.20 -7.85 14.05
N SER A 129 -2.60 -9.03 13.93
CA SER A 129 -1.23 -9.29 14.38
C SER A 129 -0.18 -8.63 13.48
N PHE A 130 0.81 -7.99 14.11
CA PHE A 130 1.98 -7.42 13.45
C PHE A 130 3.22 -7.70 14.33
N PRO A 131 3.74 -8.94 14.35
CA PRO A 131 4.99 -9.25 15.04
C PRO A 131 6.21 -8.55 14.41
N ASP A 132 7.39 -8.78 14.96
CA ASP A 132 8.63 -8.13 14.52
C ASP A 132 8.98 -8.42 13.05
N GLU A 133 8.55 -9.57 12.53
CA GLU A 133 8.74 -9.97 11.13
C GLU A 133 7.82 -9.22 10.16
N GLY A 134 6.77 -8.54 10.64
CA GLY A 134 5.81 -7.79 9.83
C GLY A 134 4.35 -8.20 10.04
N PRO A 135 3.47 -7.96 9.04
CA PRO A 135 2.06 -8.37 9.08
C PRO A 135 1.93 -9.87 9.33
N GLY A 136 1.03 -10.25 10.24
CA GLY A 136 0.67 -11.63 10.43
C GLY A 136 -0.27 -12.16 9.34
N TYR A 137 -0.51 -13.47 9.39
CA TYR A 137 -1.34 -14.17 8.41
C TYR A 137 -2.78 -13.63 8.37
N ASP A 138 -3.30 -13.14 9.50
CA ASP A 138 -4.62 -12.52 9.61
C ASP A 138 -4.74 -11.22 8.79
N MET A 139 -3.70 -10.39 8.77
CA MET A 139 -3.65 -9.20 7.91
C MET A 139 -3.63 -9.56 6.42
N TYR A 140 -2.82 -10.55 6.03
CA TYR A 140 -2.78 -11.02 4.65
C TYR A 140 -4.11 -11.65 4.23
N ARG A 141 -4.78 -12.38 5.14
CA ARG A 141 -6.12 -12.93 4.92
C ARG A 141 -7.15 -11.84 4.69
N MET A 142 -7.13 -10.78 5.49
CA MET A 142 -8.02 -9.63 5.28
C MET A 142 -7.78 -8.97 3.93
N LEU A 143 -6.51 -8.75 3.54
CA LEU A 143 -6.16 -8.19 2.24
C LEU A 143 -6.65 -9.09 1.08
N GLY A 144 -6.35 -10.39 1.15
CA GLY A 144 -6.75 -11.37 0.13
C GLY A 144 -8.27 -11.50 0.00
N SER A 145 -8.99 -11.51 1.12
CA SER A 145 -10.46 -11.54 1.13
C SER A 145 -11.05 -10.32 0.44
N ARG A 146 -10.55 -9.11 0.74
CA ARG A 146 -11.07 -7.88 0.12
C ARG A 146 -10.77 -7.83 -1.38
N ILE A 147 -9.61 -8.35 -1.80
CA ILE A 147 -9.27 -8.48 -3.22
C ILE A 147 -10.19 -9.51 -3.92
N LEU A 148 -10.50 -10.63 -3.27
CA LEU A 148 -11.46 -11.61 -3.77
C LEU A 148 -12.85 -10.98 -3.93
N ASP A 149 -13.33 -10.22 -2.95
CA ASP A 149 -14.62 -9.52 -3.03
C ASP A 149 -14.69 -8.56 -4.23
N ILE A 150 -13.56 -7.94 -4.58
CA ILE A 150 -13.45 -7.03 -5.75
C ILE A 150 -13.45 -7.82 -7.06
N MET A 151 -12.65 -8.90 -7.13
CA MET A 151 -12.42 -9.65 -8.37
C MET A 151 -13.46 -10.73 -8.66
N GLY A 152 -14.28 -11.08 -7.66
CA GLY A 152 -15.31 -12.11 -7.75
C GLY A 152 -14.77 -13.55 -7.79
N GLU A 153 -15.68 -14.51 -7.71
CA GLU A 153 -15.36 -15.95 -7.59
C GLU A 153 -15.45 -16.71 -8.93
N SER A 154 -14.88 -16.15 -9.99
CA SER A 154 -14.73 -16.91 -11.24
C SER A 154 -13.89 -18.19 -11.00
N GLN A 155 -13.89 -19.13 -11.95
CA GLN A 155 -13.13 -20.39 -11.79
C GLN A 155 -11.64 -20.15 -11.48
N THR A 156 -11.08 -19.05 -11.98
CA THR A 156 -9.71 -18.62 -11.68
C THR A 156 -9.67 -17.71 -10.44
N ASN A 157 -10.52 -16.68 -10.37
CA ASN A 157 -10.40 -15.64 -9.34
C ASN A 157 -10.73 -16.13 -7.93
N LYS A 158 -11.47 -17.23 -7.76
CA LYS A 158 -11.69 -17.84 -6.43
C LYS A 158 -10.40 -18.18 -5.67
N TRP A 159 -9.27 -18.33 -6.39
CA TRP A 159 -7.94 -18.62 -5.82
C TRP A 159 -7.08 -17.36 -5.59
N VAL A 160 -7.61 -16.15 -5.85
CA VAL A 160 -6.83 -14.92 -5.69
C VAL A 160 -6.48 -14.66 -4.23
N ILE A 161 -7.35 -15.09 -3.31
CA ILE A 161 -7.11 -14.99 -1.89
C ILE A 161 -5.87 -15.78 -1.47
N ASP A 162 -5.70 -17.01 -1.96
CA ASP A 162 -4.53 -17.84 -1.67
C ASP A 162 -3.26 -17.23 -2.27
N GLN A 163 -3.33 -16.75 -3.52
CA GLN A 163 -2.22 -16.04 -4.16
C GLN A 163 -1.78 -14.82 -3.34
N VAL A 164 -2.73 -14.01 -2.88
CA VAL A 164 -2.43 -12.81 -2.08
C VAL A 164 -1.88 -13.18 -0.71
N MET A 165 -2.46 -14.19 -0.06
CA MET A 165 -2.09 -14.57 1.30
C MET A 165 -0.70 -15.19 1.38
N ASP A 166 -0.41 -16.13 0.48
CA ASP A 166 0.79 -16.96 0.60
C ASP A 166 1.96 -16.44 -0.23
N ILE A 167 1.71 -15.58 -1.23
CA ILE A 167 2.72 -15.15 -2.19
C ILE A 167 2.78 -13.62 -2.30
N ASP A 168 1.74 -12.99 -2.86
CA ASP A 168 1.83 -11.59 -3.30
C ASP A 168 1.90 -10.61 -2.13
N GLY A 169 1.08 -10.81 -1.09
CA GLY A 169 1.07 -10.01 0.13
C GLY A 169 2.41 -10.02 0.86
N PRO A 170 2.93 -11.20 1.25
CA PRO A 170 4.25 -11.32 1.89
C PRO A 170 5.39 -10.73 1.04
N ASN A 171 5.43 -11.05 -0.26
CA ASN A 171 6.46 -10.52 -1.17
C ASN A 171 6.37 -9.00 -1.30
N ALA A 172 5.17 -8.44 -1.40
CA ALA A 172 5.00 -7.00 -1.53
C ALA A 172 5.37 -6.29 -0.23
N PHE A 173 5.04 -6.85 0.94
CA PHE A 173 5.48 -6.30 2.22
C PHE A 173 7.01 -6.33 2.38
N ASP A 174 7.68 -7.43 2.04
CA ASP A 174 9.15 -7.54 2.16
C ASP A 174 9.87 -6.44 1.36
N ILE A 175 9.42 -6.20 0.13
CA ILE A 175 10.01 -5.18 -0.73
C ILE A 175 9.68 -3.77 -0.22
N PHE A 176 8.44 -3.56 0.24
CA PHE A 176 8.00 -2.31 0.83
C PHE A 176 8.81 -1.97 2.09
N SER A 177 8.88 -2.88 3.07
CA SER A 177 9.54 -2.67 4.36
C SER A 177 11.04 -2.39 4.18
N LYS A 178 11.73 -3.15 3.32
CA LYS A 178 13.13 -2.89 2.95
C LYS A 178 13.32 -1.50 2.36
N SER A 179 12.43 -1.08 1.47
CA SER A 179 12.48 0.24 0.82
C SER A 179 12.20 1.36 1.81
N PHE A 180 11.18 1.20 2.65
CA PHE A 180 10.79 2.12 3.72
C PHE A 180 11.92 2.31 4.74
N LEU A 181 12.43 1.22 5.32
CA LEU A 181 13.49 1.25 6.33
C LEU A 181 14.80 1.81 5.77
N LYS A 182 15.09 1.60 4.48
CA LYS A 182 16.24 2.22 3.82
C LYS A 182 16.03 3.72 3.62
N LEU A 183 14.84 4.14 3.20
CA LEU A 183 14.48 5.55 3.04
C LEU A 183 14.56 6.29 4.38
N LYS A 184 13.98 5.72 5.44
CA LYS A 184 13.99 6.25 6.82
C LYS A 184 15.42 6.37 7.38
N ARG A 185 16.22 5.29 7.29
CA ARG A 185 17.63 5.34 7.73
C ARG A 185 18.43 6.43 7.03
N SER A 186 18.09 6.76 5.78
CA SER A 186 18.76 7.82 5.04
C SER A 186 18.20 9.24 5.28
N SER A 187 17.03 9.39 5.91
CA SER A 187 16.43 10.70 6.22
C SER A 187 16.95 11.29 7.53
N GLY A 188 17.51 10.46 8.42
CA GLY A 188 17.87 10.86 9.79
C GLY A 188 16.66 10.96 10.72
N LEU A 189 15.51 10.39 10.33
CA LEU A 189 14.29 10.28 11.11
C LEU A 189 14.17 8.90 11.78
#